data_AF-A0AA88HSZ0-F1
#
_entry.id   AF-A0AA88HSZ0-F1
#
_cell.length_a   1.000
_cell.length_b   1.000
_cell.length_c   1.000
_cell.angle_alpha   90.00
_cell.angle_beta   90.00
_cell.angle_gamma   90.00
#
_symmetry.space_group_name_H-M   'P 1'
#
loop_
_entity.id
_entity.type
_entity.pdbx_description
1 polymer ?
#
loop_
_entity_poly.entity_id
_entity_poly.type
_entity_poly.pdbx_seq_one_letter_code
_entity_poly.pdbx_strand_id
1 'polypeptide(L)'
;MVAKVFALQLDESMNVPGKVPIIVFVRYQDHSDIRENILICQNLESRKTGEELFKVINQFFSEKGILWDRCPSVCCDGAATLTGKNKGIEAWIRKKNMNVKLLHCIIHRQALASKRMNAYLHETLNVTIVKVIDTFDFC
;
A
#
# COMPACT_ATOMS: atom_id res chain seq x y z
N MET A 1 23.95 -3.65 2.36
CA MET A 1 23.64 -3.91 0.93
C MET A 1 22.25 -3.33 0.68
N VAL A 2 22.09 -2.41 -0.28
CA VAL A 2 20.81 -1.78 -0.58
C VAL A 2 20.19 -2.53 -1.76
N ALA A 3 18.95 -2.99 -1.64
CA ALA A 3 18.23 -3.67 -2.72
C ALA A 3 18.27 -2.82 -4.01
N LYS A 4 18.42 -3.48 -5.16
CA LYS A 4 18.46 -2.79 -6.46
C LYS A 4 17.10 -2.22 -6.83
N VAL A 5 16.04 -2.94 -6.51
CA VAL A 5 14.64 -2.61 -6.83
C VAL A 5 13.74 -3.07 -5.69
N PHE A 6 12.68 -2.33 -5.40
CA PHE A 6 11.67 -2.68 -4.41
C PHE A 6 10.28 -2.16 -4.81
N ALA A 7 9.22 -2.77 -4.29
CA ALA A 7 7.85 -2.29 -4.43
C ALA A 7 7.28 -1.89 -3.07
N LEU A 8 6.31 -0.98 -3.05
CA LEU A 8 5.59 -0.62 -1.84
C LEU A 8 4.15 -1.12 -1.89
N GLN A 9 3.61 -1.47 -0.72
CA GLN A 9 2.17 -1.61 -0.52
C GLN A 9 1.74 -0.67 0.60
N LEU A 10 0.74 0.16 0.31
CA LEU A 10 0.17 1.15 1.21
C LEU A 10 -1.19 0.65 1.69
N ASP A 11 -1.32 0.50 2.99
CA ASP A 11 -2.58 0.13 3.63
C ASP A 11 -3.02 1.22 4.62
N GLU A 12 -4.28 1.65 4.49
CA GLU A 12 -4.92 2.61 5.38
C GLU A 12 -5.99 1.89 6.21
N SER A 13 -5.75 1.70 7.52
CA SER A 13 -6.79 1.16 8.39
C SER A 13 -7.74 2.27 8.88
N MET A 14 -9.04 1.98 9.01
CA MET A 14 -10.06 2.95 9.45
C MET A 14 -10.60 2.73 10.87
N ASN A 15 -9.90 1.97 11.71
CA ASN A 15 -10.49 1.42 12.93
C ASN A 15 -10.36 2.28 14.20
N VAL A 16 -9.91 3.54 14.12
CA VAL A 16 -9.83 4.42 15.31
C VAL A 16 -10.37 5.82 15.02
N PRO A 17 -11.37 6.32 15.77
CA PRO A 17 -11.80 7.70 15.66
C PRO A 17 -10.64 8.67 15.92
N GLY A 18 -10.36 9.57 14.97
CA GLY A 18 -9.36 10.62 15.12
C GLY A 18 -7.90 10.22 14.87
N LYS A 19 -7.61 8.95 14.54
CA LYS A 19 -6.28 8.50 14.10
C LYS A 19 -6.40 7.69 12.82
N VAL A 20 -5.50 7.92 11.88
CA VAL A 20 -5.42 7.14 10.65
C VAL A 20 -4.07 6.42 10.67
N PRO A 21 -4.01 5.15 11.09
CA PRO A 21 -2.79 4.36 11.00
C PRO A 21 -2.49 4.10 9.54
N ILE A 22 -1.29 4.45 9.10
CA ILE A 22 -0.73 3.99 7.84
C ILE A 22 0.24 2.87 8.14
N ILE A 23 0.12 1.80 7.35
CA ILE A 23 1.14 0.77 7.26
C ILE A 23 1.68 0.77 5.83
N VAL A 24 3.00 0.89 5.73
CA VAL A 24 3.72 0.79 4.46
C VAL A 24 4.57 -0.46 4.50
N PHE A 25 4.26 -1.42 3.64
CA PHE A 25 5.07 -2.60 3.42
C PHE A 25 6.04 -2.34 2.27
N VAL A 26 7.23 -2.93 2.37
CA VAL A 26 8.22 -2.96 1.29
C VAL A 26 8.48 -4.41 0.89
N ARG A 27 8.45 -4.67 -0.41
CA ARG A 27 8.79 -5.95 -1.02
C ARG A 27 10.03 -5.79 -1.88
N TYR A 28 11.08 -6.56 -1.63
CA TYR A 28 12.35 -6.44 -2.33
C TYR A 28 13.05 -7.78 -2.48
N GLN A 29 13.95 -7.86 -3.44
CA GLN A 29 14.81 -9.03 -3.61
C GLN A 29 16.04 -8.90 -2.72
N ASP A 30 16.26 -9.89 -1.87
CA ASP A 30 17.50 -10.09 -1.12
C ASP A 30 18.15 -11.39 -1.58
N HIS A 31 19.29 -11.29 -2.26
CA HIS A 31 19.93 -12.42 -2.95
C HIS A 31 18.97 -13.15 -3.91
N SER A 32 18.63 -14.41 -3.63
CA SER A 32 17.68 -15.23 -4.39
C SER A 32 16.24 -15.09 -3.91
N ASP A 33 16.03 -14.47 -2.75
CA ASP A 33 14.75 -14.54 -2.04
C ASP A 33 14.01 -13.22 -2.15
N ILE A 34 12.68 -13.30 -2.24
CA ILE A 34 11.82 -12.13 -2.12
C ILE A 34 11.46 -11.98 -0.66
N ARG A 35 11.76 -10.82 -0.09
CA ARG A 35 11.42 -10.45 1.28
C ARG A 35 10.38 -9.36 1.30
N GLU A 36 9.53 -9.42 2.31
CA GLU A 36 8.52 -8.43 2.61
C GLU A 36 8.69 -8.00 4.07
N ASN A 37 8.70 -6.70 4.33
CA ASN A 37 8.87 -6.14 5.67
C ASN A 37 7.98 -4.91 5.85
N ILE A 38 7.61 -4.60 7.09
CA ILE A 38 7.01 -3.32 7.45
C ILE A 38 8.10 -2.24 7.41
N LEU A 39 7.89 -1.22 6.57
CA LEU A 39 8.79 -0.08 6.45
C LEU A 39 8.40 1.06 7.38
N ILE A 40 7.09 1.35 7.45
CA ILE A 40 6.52 2.43 8.25
C ILE A 40 5.22 1.91 8.87
N CYS A 41 5.05 2.15 10.17
CA CYS A 41 3.79 1.93 10.89
C CYS A 41 3.60 3.11 11.85
N GLN A 42 2.79 4.09 11.46
CA GLN A 42 2.57 5.29 12.26
C GLN A 42 1.19 5.89 12.04
N ASN A 43 0.75 6.72 12.97
CA ASN A 43 -0.48 7.50 12.83
C ASN A 43 -0.19 8.80 12.08
N LEU A 44 -1.08 9.18 11.16
CA LEU A 44 -1.11 10.56 10.67
C LEU A 44 -1.80 11.48 11.67
N GLU A 45 -1.22 12.65 11.92
CA GLU A 45 -1.77 13.67 12.82
C GLU A 45 -2.89 14.51 12.19
N SER A 46 -3.07 14.49 10.86
CA SER A 46 -4.04 15.34 10.16
C SER A 46 -4.71 14.65 8.95
N ARG A 47 -5.54 15.41 8.20
CA ARG A 47 -6.41 14.92 7.10
C ARG A 47 -5.70 13.97 6.13
N LYS A 48 -6.44 12.94 5.70
CA LYS A 48 -6.11 11.94 4.67
C LYS A 48 -5.86 12.56 3.29
N THR A 49 -4.75 13.28 3.10
CA THR A 49 -4.33 13.74 1.78
C THR A 49 -3.15 12.89 1.29
N GLY A 50 -3.11 12.64 -0.01
CA GLY A 50 -1.98 11.92 -0.62
C GLY A 50 -0.65 12.67 -0.46
N GLU A 51 -0.69 13.98 -0.22
CA GLU A 51 0.50 14.79 0.03
C GLU A 51 1.15 14.46 1.38
N GLU A 52 0.38 14.40 2.46
CA GLU A 52 0.92 14.11 3.80
C GLU A 52 1.50 12.70 3.87
N LEU A 53 0.81 11.73 3.28
CA LEU A 53 1.31 10.37 3.15
C LEU A 53 2.63 10.32 2.35
N PHE A 54 2.70 11.06 1.25
CA PHE A 54 3.94 11.17 0.47
C PHE A 54 5.07 11.81 1.28
N LYS A 55 4.81 12.88 2.05
CA LYS A 55 5.81 13.54 2.89
C LYS A 55 6.44 12.58 3.88
N VAL A 56 5.63 11.79 4.58
CA VAL A 56 6.09 10.77 5.54
C VAL A 56 7.02 9.76 4.87
N ILE A 57 6.59 9.17 3.75
CA ILE A 57 7.39 8.17 3.03
C ILE A 57 8.66 8.80 2.45
N ASN A 58 8.56 10.00 1.87
CA ASN A 58 9.69 10.68 1.26
C ASN A 58 10.73 11.12 2.31
N GLN A 59 10.29 11.52 3.50
CA GLN A 59 11.19 11.82 4.62
C GLN A 59 11.95 10.57 5.05
N PHE A 60 11.25 9.45 5.27
CA PHE A 60 11.89 8.16 5.57
C PHE A 60 12.91 7.78 4.49
N PHE A 61 12.56 7.91 3.22
CA PHE A 61 13.46 7.60 2.11
C PHE A 61 14.69 8.48 2.11
N SER A 62 14.51 9.79 2.34
CA SER A 62 15.61 10.75 2.41
C SER A 62 16.57 10.43 3.56
N GLU A 63 16.04 10.14 4.76
CA GLU A 63 16.83 9.79 5.95
C GLU A 63 17.60 8.47 5.77
N LYS A 64 17.06 7.52 5.01
CA LYS A 64 17.68 6.22 4.74
C LYS A 64 18.49 6.19 3.44
N GLY A 65 18.55 7.28 2.68
CA GLY A 65 19.22 7.33 1.38
C GLY A 65 18.60 6.42 0.30
N ILE A 66 17.29 6.17 0.38
CA ILE A 66 16.53 5.35 -0.56
C ILE A 66 16.06 6.23 -1.72
N LEU A 67 16.34 5.78 -2.95
CA LEU A 67 15.96 6.49 -4.17
C LEU A 67 14.62 6.00 -4.71
N TRP A 68 13.73 6.93 -5.06
CA TRP A 68 12.44 6.63 -5.69
C TRP A 68 12.57 5.96 -7.07
N ASP A 69 13.68 6.17 -7.79
CA ASP A 69 13.97 5.49 -9.06
C ASP A 69 14.04 3.97 -8.95
N ARG A 70 14.30 3.45 -7.74
CA ARG A 70 14.32 2.02 -7.44
C ARG A 70 12.95 1.44 -7.09
N CYS A 71 11.91 2.27 -7.06
CA CYS A 71 10.53 1.89 -6.78
C CYS A 71 9.68 1.87 -8.06
N PRO A 72 9.66 0.78 -8.85
CA PRO A 72 8.88 0.68 -10.08
C PRO A 72 7.37 0.61 -9.83
N SER A 73 6.92 0.20 -8.65
CA SER A 73 5.48 0.03 -8.38
C SER A 73 5.08 0.28 -6.94
N VAL A 74 3.87 0.82 -6.80
CA VAL A 74 3.21 1.08 -5.52
C VAL A 74 1.79 0.49 -5.59
N CYS A 75 1.46 -0.38 -4.64
CA CYS A 75 0.15 -0.99 -4.47
C CYS A 75 -0.65 -0.20 -3.42
N CYS A 76 -1.93 0.04 -3.68
CA CYS A 76 -2.83 0.75 -2.76
C CYS A 76 -4.24 0.13 -2.79
N ASP A 77 -5.02 0.29 -1.71
CA ASP A 77 -6.38 -0.25 -1.57
C ASP A 77 -7.44 0.44 -2.46
N GLY A 78 -7.05 1.48 -3.19
CA GLY A 78 -7.94 2.21 -4.08
C GLY A 78 -8.67 3.39 -3.42
N ALA A 79 -8.40 3.68 -2.14
CA ALA A 79 -8.95 4.86 -1.47
C ALA A 79 -8.67 6.14 -2.29
N ALA A 80 -9.62 7.08 -2.29
CA ALA A 80 -9.51 8.33 -3.05
C ALA A 80 -8.26 9.16 -2.67
N THR A 81 -7.78 9.00 -1.44
CA THR A 81 -6.53 9.56 -0.92
C THR A 81 -5.30 9.03 -1.65
N LEU A 82 -5.38 7.84 -2.23
CA LEU A 82 -4.28 7.15 -2.91
C LEU A 82 -4.35 7.28 -4.44
N THR A 83 -5.55 7.32 -5.03
CA THR A 83 -5.75 7.25 -6.49
C THR A 83 -6.17 8.57 -7.17
N GLY A 84 -6.30 9.66 -6.41
CA GLY A 84 -6.69 10.96 -6.98
C GLY A 84 -5.69 11.50 -8.02
N LYS A 85 -6.11 11.67 -9.27
CA LYS A 85 -5.25 12.10 -10.40
C LYS A 85 -4.39 13.34 -10.15
N ASN A 86 -4.89 14.30 -9.35
CA ASN A 86 -4.20 15.56 -9.05
C ASN A 86 -3.83 15.76 -7.57
N LYS A 87 -4.39 14.94 -6.66
CA LYS A 87 -4.29 15.13 -5.20
C LYS A 87 -4.02 13.84 -4.42
N GLY A 88 -4.04 12.71 -5.10
CA GLY A 88 -3.67 11.41 -4.54
C GLY A 88 -2.16 11.26 -4.47
N ILE A 89 -1.71 10.28 -3.69
CA ILE A 89 -0.27 10.01 -3.50
C ILE A 89 0.44 9.74 -4.83
N GLU A 90 -0.26 9.15 -5.80
CA GLU A 90 0.24 8.92 -7.16
C GLU A 90 0.85 10.18 -7.78
N ALA A 91 0.14 11.31 -7.71
CA ALA A 91 0.59 12.56 -8.33
C ALA A 91 1.92 13.05 -7.73
N TRP A 92 2.17 12.77 -6.45
CA TRP A 92 3.40 13.13 -5.76
C TRP A 92 4.53 12.15 -6.06
N ILE A 93 4.26 10.84 -6.08
CA ILE A 93 5.27 9.85 -6.41
C ILE A 93 5.74 10.01 -7.87
N ARG A 94 4.83 10.33 -8.79
CA ARG A 94 5.18 10.59 -10.20
C ARG A 94 6.13 11.78 -10.39
N LYS A 95 6.17 12.74 -9.46
CA LYS A 95 7.17 13.82 -9.46
C LYS A 95 8.57 13.33 -9.11
N LYS A 96 8.69 12.20 -8.41
CA LYS A 96 9.97 11.57 -8.03
C LYS A 96 10.38 10.44 -8.97
N ASN A 97 9.42 9.68 -9.48
CA ASN A 97 9.62 8.63 -10.46
C ASN A 97 8.43 8.59 -11.43
N MET A 98 8.62 9.14 -12.63
CA MET A 98 7.56 9.23 -13.64
C MET A 98 7.09 7.86 -14.14
N ASN A 99 7.95 6.85 -14.07
CA ASN A 99 7.70 5.50 -14.57
C ASN A 99 6.99 4.58 -13.57
N VAL A 100 6.72 5.07 -12.36
CA VAL A 100 6.03 4.28 -11.33
C VAL A 100 4.68 3.75 -11.82
N LYS A 101 4.40 2.50 -11.49
CA LYS A 101 3.12 1.83 -11.73
C LYS A 101 2.31 1.81 -10.44
N LEU A 102 1.10 2.37 -10.51
CA LEU A 102 0.15 2.30 -9.41
C LEU A 102 -0.72 1.06 -9.63
N LEU A 103 -0.70 0.17 -8.66
CA LEU A 103 -1.47 -1.06 -8.67
C LEU A 103 -2.56 -0.96 -7.61
N HIS A 104 -3.70 -1.56 -7.91
CA HIS A 104 -4.78 -1.68 -6.95
C HIS A 104 -4.64 -3.01 -6.22
N CYS A 105 -4.78 -3.00 -4.89
CA CYS A 105 -4.69 -4.19 -4.05
C CYS A 105 -5.66 -5.26 -4.54
N ILE A 106 -5.14 -6.43 -4.89
CA ILE A 106 -5.94 -7.52 -5.46
C ILE A 106 -6.96 -8.04 -4.45
N ILE A 107 -6.60 -8.09 -3.17
CA ILE A 107 -7.47 -8.53 -2.07
C ILE A 107 -8.65 -7.56 -1.95
N HIS A 108 -8.39 -6.24 -1.99
CA HIS A 108 -9.46 -5.24 -1.98
C HIS A 108 -10.36 -5.37 -3.22
N ARG A 109 -9.79 -5.61 -4.41
CA ARG A 109 -10.60 -5.85 -5.64
C ARG A 109 -11.47 -7.09 -5.53
N GLN A 110 -10.93 -8.17 -4.98
CA GLN A 110 -11.68 -9.41 -4.76
C GLN A 110 -12.82 -9.20 -3.76
N ALA A 111 -12.57 -8.52 -2.64
CA ALA A 111 -13.58 -8.17 -1.66
C ALA A 111 -14.67 -7.26 -2.23
N LEU A 112 -14.32 -6.30 -3.10
CA LEU A 112 -15.30 -5.48 -3.82
C LEU A 112 -16.12 -6.28 -4.83
N ALA A 113 -15.48 -7.21 -5.56
CA ALA A 113 -16.16 -8.08 -6.51
C ALA A 113 -17.12 -9.04 -5.78
N SER A 114 -16.73 -9.58 -4.61
CA SER A 114 -17.57 -10.49 -3.83
C SER A 114 -18.88 -9.86 -3.40
N LYS A 115 -18.88 -8.57 -3.03
CA LYS A 115 -20.10 -7.83 -2.65
C LYS A 115 -21.15 -7.74 -3.75
N ARG A 116 -20.77 -7.99 -5.02
CA ARG A 116 -21.66 -7.92 -6.18
C ARG A 116 -22.04 -9.29 -6.73
N MET A 117 -21.61 -10.37 -6.09
CA MET A 117 -21.96 -11.74 -6.47
C MET A 117 -23.20 -12.24 -5.71
N ASN A 118 -23.80 -13.32 -6.22
CA ASN A 118 -24.91 -13.98 -5.54
C ASN A 118 -24.49 -14.51 -4.15
N ALA A 119 -25.45 -14.78 -3.28
CA ALA A 119 -25.20 -15.09 -1.87
C ALA A 119 -24.25 -16.28 -1.68
N TYR A 120 -24.37 -17.32 -2.51
CA TYR A 120 -23.55 -18.53 -2.45
C TYR A 120 -22.06 -18.27 -2.77
N LEU A 121 -21.80 -17.50 -3.84
CA LEU A 121 -20.44 -17.12 -4.22
C LEU A 121 -19.86 -16.08 -3.25
N HIS A 122 -20.70 -15.17 -2.73
CA HIS A 122 -20.31 -14.21 -1.70
C HIS A 122 -19.85 -14.91 -0.43
N GLU A 123 -20.58 -15.92 0.03
CA GLU A 123 -20.25 -16.71 1.22
C GLU A 123 -18.96 -17.51 1.03
N THR A 124 -18.83 -18.23 -0.09
CA THR A 124 -17.61 -19.00 -0.42
C THR A 124 -16.37 -18.11 -0.45
N LEU A 125 -16.48 -16.93 -1.07
CA LEU A 125 -15.37 -15.97 -1.14
C LEU A 125 -15.12 -15.28 0.19
N ASN A 126 -16.13 -14.94 0.99
CA ASN A 126 -15.89 -14.39 2.32
C ASN A 126 -15.18 -15.40 3.22
N VAL A 127 -15.59 -16.67 3.22
CA VAL A 127 -14.90 -17.72 4.00
C VAL A 127 -13.44 -17.88 3.56
N THR A 128 -13.16 -17.75 2.27
CA THR A 128 -11.80 -17.87 1.72
C THR A 128 -10.96 -16.61 1.95
N ILE A 129 -11.54 -15.43 1.71
CA ILE A 129 -10.88 -14.12 1.84
C ILE A 129 -10.63 -13.78 3.31
N VAL A 130 -11.57 -14.02 4.23
CA VAL A 130 -11.38 -13.77 5.67
C VAL A 130 -10.26 -14.66 6.22
N LYS A 131 -10.19 -15.93 5.81
CA LYS A 131 -9.07 -16.80 6.18
C LYS A 131 -7.73 -16.29 5.65
N VAL A 132 -7.69 -15.79 4.41
CA VAL A 132 -6.47 -15.20 3.83
C VAL A 132 -6.07 -13.92 4.57
N ILE A 133 -7.02 -13.07 4.97
CA ILE A 133 -6.74 -11.84 5.73
C ILE A 133 -6.11 -12.17 7.10
N ASP A 134 -6.59 -13.22 7.80
CA ASP A 134 -5.98 -13.65 9.07
C ASP A 134 -4.67 -14.44 8.90
N THR A 135 -4.33 -14.88 7.68
CA THR A 135 -3.11 -15.68 7.40
C THR A 135 -1.98 -14.83 6.78
N PHE A 136 -2.28 -13.65 6.23
CA PHE A 136 -1.27 -12.74 5.66
C PHE A 136 -0.64 -11.77 6.69
N ASP A 137 -1.10 -11.79 7.95
CA ASP A 137 -0.34 -11.22 9.08
C ASP A 137 0.92 -12.05 9.44
N PHE A 138 1.21 -13.13 8.69
CA PHE A 138 2.43 -13.96 8.80
C PHE A 138 3.08 -14.32 7.44
N CYS A 139 2.99 -13.46 6.41
CA CYS A 139 3.80 -13.62 5.19
C CYS A 139 4.55 -12.33 4.83
#